data_AF-W2T7L1-F1
#
_entry.id   AF-W2T7L1-F1
#
_cell.length_a   1.000
_cell.length_b   1.000
_cell.length_c   1.000
_cell.angle_alpha   90.00
_cell.angle_beta   90.00
_cell.angle_gamma   90.00
#
_symmetry.space_group_name_H-M   'P 1'
#
loop_
_entity.id
_entity.type
_entity.pdbx_description
1 polymer ?
#
loop_
_entity_poly.entity_id
_entity_poly.type
_entity_poly.pdbx_seq_one_letter_code
_entity_poly.pdbx_strand_id
1 'polypeptide(L)' 'MRRLLEYASERLYKDLLMLVEERDRSIHALEITPDDAKDLSEQTTFFQKKYRDKLLENKFALDKRIDQ' A
#
# COMPACT_ATOMS: atom_id res chain seq x y z
N MET A 1 20.67 -8.38 -27.99
CA MET A 1 20.32 -7.29 -27.05
C MET A 1 18.84 -6.95 -27.02
N ARG A 2 18.11 -6.85 -28.15
CA ARG A 2 16.65 -6.58 -28.16
C ARG A 2 15.83 -7.46 -27.20
N ARG A 3 16.00 -8.79 -27.27
CA ARG A 3 15.29 -9.74 -26.38
C ARG A 3 15.58 -9.57 -24.89
N LEU A 4 16.79 -9.15 -24.52
CA LEU A 4 17.17 -8.89 -23.13
C LEU A 4 16.50 -7.62 -22.60
N LEU A 5 16.42 -6.59 -23.44
CA LEU A 5 15.72 -5.34 -23.11
C LEU A 5 14.21 -5.56 -23.00
N GLU A 6 13.63 -6.33 -23.93
CA GLU A 6 12.21 -6.73 -23.88
C GLU A 6 11.90 -7.50 -22.58
N TYR A 7 12.69 -8.53 -22.25
CA TYR A 7 12.52 -9.28 -21.01
C TYR A 7 12.64 -8.40 -19.75
N ALA A 8 13.63 -7.50 -19.72
CA ALA A 8 13.80 -6.58 -18.60
C ALA A 8 12.60 -5.63 -18.48
N SER A 9 12.09 -5.10 -19.60
CA SER A 9 10.93 -4.20 -19.61
C SER A 9 9.65 -4.89 -19.17
N GLU A 10 9.40 -6.14 -19.61
CA GLU A 10 8.24 -6.92 -19.18
C GLU A 10 8.28 -7.22 -17.68
N ARG A 11 9.46 -7.53 -17.16
CA ARG A 11 9.64 -7.78 -15.73
C ARG A 11 9.38 -6.52 -14.91
N LEU A 12 9.98 -5.38 -15.31
CA LEU A 12 9.76 -4.09 -14.66
C LEU A 12 8.28 -3.68 -14.69
N TYR A 13 7.60 -3.92 -15.82
CA TYR A 13 6.16 -3.66 -15.92
C TYR A 13 5.34 -4.50 -14.95
N LYS A 14 5.64 -5.79 -14.81
CA LYS A 14 4.97 -6.67 -13.84
C LYS A 14 5.24 -6.24 -12.40
N ASP A 15 6.48 -5.87 -12.08
CA ASP A 15 6.86 -5.38 -10.76
C ASP A 15 6.13 -4.08 -10.42
N LEU A 16 6.04 -3.14 -11.37
CA LEU A 16 5.27 -1.90 -11.22
C LEU A 16 3.78 -2.18 -10.99
N LEU A 17 3.20 -3.09 -11.77
CA LEU A 17 1.77 -3.46 -11.66
C LEU A 17 1.47 -4.04 -10.27
N MET A 18 2.34 -4.90 -9.74
CA MET A 18 2.20 -5.41 -8.36
C MET A 18 2.28 -4.28 -7.33
N LEU A 19 3.20 -3.33 -7.47
CA LEU A 19 3.33 -2.20 -6.54
C LEU A 19 2.06 -1.33 -6.53
N VAL A 20 1.48 -1.08 -7.70
CA VAL A 20 0.22 -0.33 -7.84
C VAL A 20 -0.94 -1.07 -7.18
N GLU A 21 -1.08 -2.39 -7.42
CA GLU A 21 -2.13 -3.18 -6.79
C GLU A 21 -2.04 -3.18 -5.25
N GLU A 22 -0.84 -3.34 -4.69
CA GLU A 22 -0.66 -3.30 -3.23
C GLU A 22 -0.95 -1.90 -2.64
N ARG A 23 -0.70 -0.86 -3.42
CA ARG A 23 -0.99 0.53 -3.05
C ARG A 23 -2.49 0.77 -3.00
N ASP A 24 -3.23 0.27 -3.99
CA ASP A 24 -4.69 0.35 -4.02
C ASP A 24 -5.33 -0.46 -2.89
N ARG A 25 -4.79 -1.64 -2.55
CA ARG A 25 -5.21 -2.40 -1.36
C ARG A 25 -4.98 -1.62 -0.07
N SER A 26 -3.86 -0.91 0.04
CA SER A 26 -3.56 -0.07 1.21
C SER A 26 -4.53 1.10 1.33
N ILE A 27 -4.87 1.75 0.22
CA ILE A 27 -5.88 2.81 0.18
C ILE A 27 -7.25 2.27 0.60
N HIS A 28 -7.67 1.14 0.02
CA HIS A 28 -8.95 0.54 0.36
C HIS A 28 -9.02 0.13 1.84
N ALA A 29 -7.94 -0.41 2.39
CA ALA A 29 -7.86 -0.72 3.81
C ALA A 29 -8.04 0.53 4.69
N LEU A 30 -7.49 1.68 4.29
CA LEU A 30 -7.67 2.97 4.96
C LEU A 30 -9.09 3.52 4.86
N GLU A 31 -9.83 3.22 3.79
CA GLU A 31 -11.23 3.61 3.63
C GLU A 31 -12.14 2.85 4.61
N ILE A 32 -11.87 1.56 4.84
CA ILE A 32 -12.69 0.71 5.71
C ILE A 32 -12.31 0.76 7.19
N THR A 33 -11.13 1.29 7.53
CA THR A 33 -10.70 1.49 8.93
C THR A 33 -10.84 2.95 9.34
N PRO A 34 -11.99 3.39 9.89
CA PRO A 34 -12.21 4.78 10.26
C PRO A 34 -11.20 5.25 11.32
N ASP A 35 -10.86 6.54 11.27
CA ASP A 35 -9.95 7.20 12.20
C ASP A 35 -10.62 7.47 13.56
N ASP A 36 -11.94 7.66 13.56
CA ASP A 36 -12.76 7.90 14.75
C ASP A 36 -13.81 6.79 14.93
N ALA A 37 -13.35 5.58 15.27
CA ALA A 37 -14.27 4.53 15.67
C ALA A 37 -14.89 4.85 17.04
N LYS A 38 -15.96 5.65 17.02
CA LYS A 38 -16.82 5.91 18.18
C LYS A 38 -17.42 4.57 18.59
N ASP A 39 -17.47 4.32 19.91
CA ASP A 39 -17.99 3.11 20.55
C ASP A 39 -17.03 1.89 20.64
N LEU A 40 -15.74 2.06 20.33
CA LEU A 40 -14.73 1.04 20.62
C LEU A 40 -14.09 1.23 22.00
N SER A 41 -13.67 0.11 22.63
CA SER A 41 -12.85 0.18 23.83
C SER A 41 -11.51 0.88 23.56
N GLU A 42 -10.89 1.44 24.60
CA GLU A 42 -9.57 2.09 24.49
C GLU A 42 -8.52 1.15 23.89
N GLN A 43 -8.53 -0.14 24.28
CA GLN A 43 -7.60 -1.12 23.74
C GLN A 43 -7.82 -1.34 22.25
N THR A 44 -9.07 -1.46 21.81
CA THR A 44 -9.40 -1.69 20.40
C THR A 44 -9.03 -0.46 19.56
N THR A 45 -9.32 0.74 20.08
CA THR A 45 -8.93 2.01 19.48
C THR A 45 -7.41 2.10 19.31
N PHE A 46 -6.63 1.70 20.32
CA PHE A 46 -5.17 1.66 20.25
C PHE A 46 -4.67 0.77 19.11
N PHE A 47 -5.18 -0.47 19.00
CA PHE A 47 -4.76 -1.39 17.95
C PHE A 47 -5.21 -0.93 16.56
N GLN A 48 -6.41 -0.38 16.43
CA GLN A 48 -6.92 0.16 15.17
C GLN A 48 -6.08 1.34 14.69
N LYS A 49 -5.75 2.28 15.58
CA LYS A 49 -4.85 3.40 15.26
C LYS A 49 -3.47 2.91 14.81
N LYS A 50 -2.86 1.99 15.55
CA LYS A 50 -1.57 1.41 15.19
C LYS A 50 -1.59 0.71 13.84
N TYR A 51 -2.68 0.00 13.53
CA TYR A 51 -2.87 -0.65 12.23
C TYR A 51 -3.01 0.39 11.11
N ARG A 52 -3.80 1.45 11.32
CA ARG A 52 -3.98 2.56 10.38
C ARG A 52 -2.68 3.31 10.10
N ASP A 53 -1.88 3.59 11.13
CA ASP A 53 -0.55 4.20 11.00
C ASP A 53 0.34 3.34 10.09
N LYS A 54 0.32 2.01 10.26
CA LYS A 54 1.06 1.08 9.42
C LYS A 54 0.61 1.10 7.96
N LEU A 55 -0.69 1.21 7.71
CA LEU A 55 -1.23 1.33 6.35
C LEU A 55 -0.80 2.64 5.68
N LEU A 56 -0.76 3.75 6.42
CA LEU A 56 -0.26 5.04 5.92
C LEU A 56 1.23 4.98 5.57
N GLU A 57 2.05 4.39 6.43
CA GLU A 57 3.48 4.17 6.16
C GLU A 57 3.68 3.33 4.89
N ASN A 58 2.94 2.23 4.76
CA ASN A 58 3.02 1.35 3.60
C ASN A 58 2.61 2.07 2.31
N LYS A 59 1.48 2.80 2.34
CA LYS A 59 1.03 3.61 1.20
C LYS A 59 2.11 4.60 0.77
N PHE A 60 2.71 5.34 1.72
CA PHE A 60 3.76 6.31 1.41
C PHE A 60 5.02 5.66 0.82
N ALA A 61 5.42 4.50 1.35
CA ALA A 61 6.55 3.74 0.83
C ALA A 61 6.29 3.22 -0.59
N LEU A 62 5.06 2.80 -0.89
CA LEU A 62 4.64 2.34 -2.21
C LEU A 62 4.56 3.50 -3.22
N ASP A 63 3.95 4.63 -2.84
CA ASP A 63 3.92 5.85 -3.66
C ASP A 63 5.33 6.24 -4.09
N LYS A 64 6.28 6.30 -3.14
CA LYS A 64 7.68 6.63 -3.43
C LYS A 64 8.36 5.63 -4.37
N ARG A 65 8.03 4.34 -4.29
CA ARG A 65 8.62 3.29 -5.15
C ARG A 65 8.04 3.30 -6.56
N ILE A 66 6.77 3.68 -6.71
CA ILE A 66 6.10 3.79 -8.01
C ILE A 66 6.62 5.00 -8.79
N ASP A 67 6.94 6.10 -8.10
CA ASP A 67 7.47 7.32 -8.71
C ASP A 67 8.95 7.25 -9.13
N GLN A 68 9.68 6.19 -8.75
CA GLN A 68 11.12 5.99 -9.03
C GLN A 68 11.36 5.14 -10.28
#